data_AF-A0A0J8QQ13-F1
#
_entry.id   AF-A0A0J8QQ13-F1
#
_cell.length_a   1.000
_cell.length_b   1.000
_cell.length_c   1.000
_cell.angle_alpha   90.00
_cell.angle_beta   90.00
_cell.angle_gamma   90.00
#
_symmetry.space_group_name_H-M   'P 1'
#
loop_
_entity.id
_entity.type
_entity.pdbx_description
1 polymer ?
#
loop_
_entity_poly.entity_id
_entity_poly.type
_entity_poly.pdbx_seq_one_letter_code
_entity_poly.pdbx_strand_id
1 'polypeptide(L)'
;MDWMLRETERIQSRVRRYQSPDEYPFFHEALETPILQPLQYPHILHKNDVNVNDMIKSRYINEILPHACGKFGGREDRGEAQENYGSAATCDVSCLQALSRRIHFGKFVAESKFRKEPERFVKLIKAADKKGIEDAITNIQVEKKVLERLRLKAATYGRDPANPDDSNSKIDVEAVVAMYKHAVIPMTKIVEVEYLMQRLQGTEWETN
;
A
#
# COMPACT_ATOMS: atom_id res chain seq x y z
N MET A 1 -15.22 -6.44 9.13
CA MET A 1 -13.84 -6.31 8.62
C MET A 1 -12.85 -5.93 9.73
N ASP A 2 -13.05 -4.82 10.46
CA ASP A 2 -12.14 -4.35 11.52
C ASP A 2 -11.74 -5.39 12.56
N TRP A 3 -12.71 -6.11 13.12
CA TRP A 3 -12.43 -7.16 14.10
C TRP A 3 -11.50 -8.26 13.53
N MET A 4 -11.75 -8.69 12.29
CA MET A 4 -10.94 -9.72 11.61
C MET A 4 -9.51 -9.22 11.37
N LEU A 5 -9.36 -7.98 10.88
CA LEU A 5 -8.04 -7.38 10.68
C LEU A 5 -7.29 -7.27 12.00
N ARG A 6 -7.91 -6.69 13.03
CA ARG A 6 -7.33 -6.52 14.37
C ARG A 6 -6.83 -7.84 14.98
N GLU A 7 -7.66 -8.90 14.96
CA GLU A 7 -7.26 -10.21 15.49
C GLU A 7 -6.16 -10.88 14.65
N THR A 8 -6.18 -10.66 13.33
CA THR A 8 -5.11 -11.14 12.45
C THR A 8 -3.78 -10.45 12.78
N GLU A 9 -3.78 -9.13 12.99
CA GLU A 9 -2.57 -8.38 13.38
C GLU A 9 -2.03 -8.83 14.73
N ARG A 10 -2.92 -9.06 15.71
CA ARG A 10 -2.56 -9.59 17.04
C ARG A 10 -1.83 -10.92 16.94
N ILE A 11 -2.32 -11.85 16.12
CA ILE A 11 -1.66 -13.15 15.89
C ILE A 11 -0.32 -12.97 15.16
N GLN A 12 -0.29 -12.10 14.15
CA GLN A 12 0.89 -11.87 13.32
C GLN A 12 2.03 -11.13 14.05
N SER A 13 1.70 -10.29 15.04
CA SER A 13 2.70 -9.62 15.88
C SER A 13 3.50 -10.62 16.71
N ARG A 14 2.84 -11.67 17.24
CA ARG A 14 3.48 -12.75 18.02
C ARG A 14 4.56 -13.45 17.21
N VAL A 15 4.38 -13.56 15.90
CA VAL A 15 5.34 -14.18 14.97
C VAL A 15 6.25 -13.17 14.26
N ARG A 16 6.40 -11.96 14.83
CA ARG A 16 7.36 -10.90 14.44
C ARG A 16 7.06 -10.16 13.13
N ARG A 17 5.84 -10.24 12.59
CA ARG A 17 5.49 -9.58 11.31
C ARG A 17 5.90 -8.10 11.30
N TYR A 18 5.51 -7.35 12.33
CA TYR A 18 5.73 -5.90 12.42
C TYR A 18 7.10 -5.51 12.98
N GLN A 19 8.03 -6.47 13.15
CA GLN A 19 9.45 -6.14 13.32
C GLN A 19 10.14 -5.92 11.96
N SER A 20 9.53 -6.39 10.86
CA SER A 20 10.04 -6.17 9.50
C SER A 20 9.88 -4.71 9.08
N PRO A 21 10.88 -4.08 8.44
CA PRO A 21 10.84 -2.66 8.09
C PRO A 21 9.84 -2.30 6.97
N ASP A 22 9.22 -3.30 6.34
CA ASP A 22 8.24 -3.15 5.26
C ASP A 22 6.79 -3.52 5.67
N GLU A 23 6.56 -3.88 6.93
CA GLU A 23 5.24 -4.27 7.46
C GLU A 23 4.72 -3.22 8.44
N TYR A 24 3.48 -2.74 8.24
CA TYR A 24 2.88 -1.64 8.99
C TYR A 24 1.51 -2.03 9.52
N PRO A 25 1.27 -1.96 10.85
CA PRO A 25 -0.01 -2.35 11.44
C PRO A 25 -1.09 -1.29 11.21
N PHE A 26 -2.33 -1.75 11.08
CA PHE A 26 -3.52 -0.89 11.09
C PHE A 26 -3.98 -0.58 12.52
N PHE A 27 -3.76 -1.48 13.47
CA PHE A 27 -4.17 -1.37 14.88
C PHE A 27 -2.95 -1.57 15.80
N HIS A 28 -2.29 -0.46 16.16
CA HIS A 28 -1.07 -0.50 16.97
C HIS A 28 -1.33 -1.05 18.39
N GLU A 29 -2.51 -0.76 18.93
CA GLU A 29 -2.98 -1.21 20.24
C GLU A 29 -3.30 -2.71 20.30
N ALA A 30 -3.40 -3.38 19.15
CA ALA A 30 -3.63 -4.82 19.08
C ALA A 30 -2.34 -5.64 19.08
N LEU A 31 -1.17 -4.99 18.94
CA LEU A 31 0.09 -5.69 18.84
C LEU A 31 0.54 -6.24 20.19
N GLU A 32 0.90 -7.52 20.20
CA GLU A 32 1.49 -8.20 21.35
C GLU A 32 2.99 -8.46 21.15
N THR A 33 3.69 -8.68 22.26
CA THR A 33 5.11 -9.03 22.29
C THR A 33 5.38 -10.33 21.51
N PRO A 34 6.39 -10.37 20.63
CA PRO A 34 6.75 -11.58 19.92
C PRO A 34 7.11 -12.75 20.83
N ILE A 35 6.66 -13.95 20.47
CA ILE A 35 7.00 -15.21 21.16
C ILE A 35 8.25 -15.89 20.59
N LEU A 36 8.78 -15.32 19.50
CA LEU A 36 9.98 -15.80 18.81
C LEU A 36 11.17 -14.87 19.11
N GLN A 37 12.38 -15.42 19.02
CA GLN A 37 13.61 -14.63 19.19
C GLN A 37 13.70 -13.47 18.20
N PRO A 38 14.27 -12.31 18.56
CA PRO A 38 14.31 -11.14 17.68
C PRO A 38 15.17 -11.39 16.44
N LEU A 39 14.81 -10.75 15.33
CA LEU A 39 15.63 -10.66 14.13
C LEU A 39 16.42 -9.35 14.13
N GLN A 40 17.69 -9.40 13.75
CA GLN A 40 18.50 -8.19 13.55
C GLN A 40 18.33 -7.72 12.10
N TYR A 41 17.43 -6.77 11.89
CA TYR A 41 17.28 -6.14 10.58
C TYR A 41 18.36 -5.08 10.36
N PRO A 42 18.93 -4.98 9.15
CA PRO A 42 19.82 -3.87 8.81
C PRO A 42 19.05 -2.55 8.85
N HIS A 43 19.71 -1.50 9.30
CA HIS A 43 19.16 -0.16 9.34
C HIS A 43 19.21 0.47 7.94
N ILE A 44 18.23 0.11 7.10
CA ILE A 44 18.16 0.58 5.71
C ILE A 44 17.49 1.96 5.63
N LEU A 45 16.35 2.12 6.33
CA LEU A 45 15.56 3.34 6.32
C LEU A 45 16.02 4.28 7.44
N HIS A 46 15.91 5.58 7.18
CA HIS A 46 15.99 6.61 8.19
C HIS A 46 14.84 6.46 9.20
N LYS A 47 15.08 6.81 10.47
CA LYS A 47 14.05 6.77 11.51
C LYS A 47 12.90 7.71 11.10
N ASN A 48 11.67 7.20 11.14
CA ASN A 48 10.47 7.93 10.73
C ASN A 48 9.23 7.31 11.40
N ASP A 49 8.13 8.06 11.41
CA ASP A 49 6.83 7.63 11.94
C ASP A 49 5.73 7.53 10.87
N VAL A 50 6.09 7.62 9.59
CA VAL A 50 5.15 7.67 8.46
C VAL A 50 4.30 6.39 8.41
N ASN A 51 3.00 6.49 8.68
CA ASN A 51 2.03 5.42 8.49
C ASN A 51 0.73 6.01 7.94
N VAL A 52 0.33 5.57 6.73
CA VAL A 52 -0.87 6.04 6.04
C VAL A 52 -1.98 4.98 6.01
N ASN A 53 -1.93 3.97 6.88
CA ASN A 53 -2.89 2.86 6.90
C ASN A 53 -4.35 3.31 7.08
N ASP A 54 -4.61 4.38 7.84
CA ASP A 54 -5.97 4.93 7.97
C ASP A 54 -6.51 5.44 6.62
N MET A 55 -5.67 6.12 5.85
CA MET A 55 -5.99 6.56 4.50
C MET A 55 -6.19 5.36 3.56
N ILE A 56 -5.31 4.36 3.63
CA ILE A 56 -5.42 3.14 2.81
C ILE A 56 -6.74 2.42 3.08
N LYS A 57 -7.09 2.21 4.35
CA LYS A 57 -8.33 1.55 4.75
C LYS A 57 -9.55 2.34 4.28
N SER A 58 -9.55 3.66 4.48
CA SER A 58 -10.64 4.52 4.02
C SER A 58 -10.85 4.45 2.51
N ARG A 59 -9.77 4.62 1.73
CA ARG A 59 -9.88 4.57 0.25
C ARG A 59 -10.19 3.17 -0.26
N TYR A 60 -9.72 2.12 0.43
CA TYR A 60 -10.09 0.75 0.11
C TYR A 60 -11.61 0.55 0.18
N ILE A 61 -12.23 0.93 1.29
CA ILE A 61 -13.68 0.76 1.51
C ILE A 61 -14.49 1.65 0.56
N ASN A 62 -14.12 2.92 0.44
CA ASN A 62 -14.96 3.92 -0.20
C ASN A 62 -14.75 4.04 -1.71
N GLU A 63 -13.58 3.66 -2.22
CA GLU A 63 -13.21 3.89 -3.62
C GLU A 63 -12.81 2.61 -4.34
N ILE A 64 -12.06 1.70 -3.71
CA ILE A 64 -11.54 0.51 -4.39
C ILE A 64 -12.59 -0.60 -4.42
N LEU A 65 -13.12 -0.98 -3.26
CA LEU A 65 -14.04 -2.11 -3.10
C LEU A 65 -15.31 -1.95 -3.97
N PRO A 66 -15.98 -0.78 -4.04
CA PRO A 66 -17.20 -0.62 -4.84
C PRO A 66 -17.00 -0.79 -6.36
N HIS A 67 -15.78 -0.58 -6.85
CA HIS A 67 -15.43 -0.75 -8.26
C HIS A 67 -14.85 -2.14 -8.54
N ALA A 68 -14.23 -2.78 -7.55
CA ALA A 68 -13.66 -4.13 -7.69
C ALA A 68 -14.72 -5.23 -7.57
N CYS A 69 -15.77 -5.00 -6.78
CA CYS A 69 -16.84 -5.98 -6.58
C CYS A 69 -17.90 -5.93 -7.69
N GLY A 70 -18.35 -7.11 -8.13
CA GLY A 70 -19.41 -7.23 -9.13
C GLY A 70 -20.74 -6.64 -8.62
N LYS A 71 -21.44 -5.91 -9.50
CA LYS A 71 -22.79 -5.41 -9.22
C LYS A 71 -23.81 -6.47 -9.63
N PHE A 72 -24.41 -7.14 -8.66
CA PHE A 72 -25.40 -8.20 -8.91
C PHE A 72 -26.80 -7.63 -9.21
N GLY A 73 -26.93 -6.83 -10.27
CA GLY A 73 -28.22 -6.32 -10.73
C GLY A 73 -28.96 -5.45 -9.71
N GLY A 74 -28.24 -4.76 -8.81
CA GLY A 74 -28.85 -3.96 -7.75
C GLY A 74 -29.38 -4.77 -6.56
N ARG A 75 -29.04 -6.06 -6.48
CA ARG A 75 -29.34 -6.89 -5.31
C ARG A 75 -28.70 -6.27 -4.05
N GLU A 76 -29.53 -6.04 -3.05
CA GLU A 76 -29.12 -5.59 -1.72
C GLU A 76 -28.54 -6.75 -0.89
N ASP A 77 -27.90 -6.37 0.22
CA ASP A 77 -27.41 -7.30 1.23
C ASP A 77 -28.57 -8.16 1.79
N ARG A 78 -28.45 -9.49 1.69
CA ARG A 78 -29.48 -10.44 2.16
C ARG A 78 -29.30 -10.87 3.62
N GLY A 79 -28.33 -10.32 4.33
CA GLY A 79 -28.04 -10.66 5.72
C GLY A 79 -27.06 -11.82 5.90
N GLU A 80 -26.61 -11.98 7.15
CA GLU A 80 -25.51 -12.90 7.53
C GLU A 80 -25.70 -14.36 7.15
N ALA A 81 -26.95 -14.83 7.11
CA ALA A 81 -27.26 -16.22 6.78
C ALA A 81 -27.15 -16.51 5.27
N GLN A 82 -27.16 -15.49 4.44
CA GLN A 82 -27.22 -15.60 2.98
C GLN A 82 -26.01 -14.98 2.26
N GLU A 83 -25.19 -14.22 2.97
CA GLU A 83 -23.98 -13.59 2.44
C GLU A 83 -22.71 -14.23 3.00
N ASN A 84 -21.59 -14.01 2.33
CA ASN A 84 -20.31 -14.62 2.68
C ASN A 84 -19.41 -13.65 3.47
N TYR A 85 -19.93 -13.07 4.56
CA TYR A 85 -19.21 -12.02 5.31
C TYR A 85 -17.83 -12.48 5.84
N GLY A 86 -17.74 -13.73 6.32
CA GLY A 86 -16.48 -14.28 6.81
C GLY A 86 -15.42 -14.37 5.70
N SER A 87 -15.80 -14.93 4.55
CA SER A 87 -14.91 -15.04 3.38
C SER A 87 -14.55 -13.67 2.79
N ALA A 88 -15.49 -12.73 2.77
CA ALA A 88 -15.23 -11.37 2.33
C ALA A 88 -14.22 -10.68 3.26
N ALA A 89 -14.44 -10.73 4.58
CA ALA A 89 -13.56 -10.09 5.54
C ALA A 89 -12.13 -10.65 5.51
N THR A 90 -11.93 -11.97 5.30
CA THR A 90 -10.58 -12.55 5.18
C THR A 90 -9.88 -12.13 3.89
N CYS A 91 -10.61 -12.00 2.78
CA CYS A 91 -10.11 -11.40 1.56
C CYS A 91 -9.74 -9.92 1.76
N ASP A 92 -10.58 -9.14 2.46
CA ASP A 92 -10.33 -7.73 2.75
C ASP A 92 -9.03 -7.55 3.52
N VAL A 93 -8.78 -8.36 4.55
CA VAL A 93 -7.52 -8.35 5.32
C VAL A 93 -6.33 -8.56 4.38
N SER A 94 -6.41 -9.55 3.50
CA SER A 94 -5.33 -9.87 2.56
C SER A 94 -5.07 -8.71 1.59
N CYS A 95 -6.13 -8.10 1.06
CA CYS A 95 -6.04 -6.93 0.19
C CYS A 95 -5.42 -5.72 0.90
N LEU A 96 -5.91 -5.39 2.10
CA LEU A 96 -5.43 -4.25 2.89
C LEU A 96 -3.95 -4.38 3.25
N GLN A 97 -3.52 -5.57 3.67
CA GLN A 97 -2.12 -5.83 4.00
C GLN A 97 -1.22 -5.74 2.75
N ALA A 98 -1.65 -6.29 1.62
CA ALA A 98 -0.91 -6.18 0.35
C ALA A 98 -0.79 -4.73 -0.13
N LEU A 99 -1.87 -3.95 -0.03
CA LEU A 99 -1.89 -2.53 -0.35
C LEU A 99 -0.98 -1.73 0.58
N SER A 100 -1.08 -1.97 1.90
CA SER A 100 -0.24 -1.33 2.91
C SER A 100 1.24 -1.54 2.61
N ARG A 101 1.66 -2.79 2.43
CA ARG A 101 3.05 -3.11 2.10
C ARG A 101 3.49 -2.42 0.80
N ARG A 102 2.67 -2.48 -0.25
CA ARG A 102 3.02 -1.85 -1.55
C ARG A 102 3.18 -0.35 -1.45
N ILE A 103 2.26 0.33 -0.76
CA ILE A 103 2.23 1.79 -0.63
C ILE A 103 3.36 2.26 0.27
N HIS A 104 3.55 1.62 1.43
CA HIS A 104 4.64 1.95 2.35
C HIS A 104 6.03 1.57 1.81
N PHE A 105 6.10 0.68 0.80
CA PHE A 105 7.36 0.46 0.07
C PHE A 105 7.91 1.74 -0.57
N GLY A 106 7.08 2.78 -0.72
CA GLY A 106 7.51 4.14 -1.05
C GLY A 106 8.68 4.64 -0.20
N LYS A 107 8.79 4.27 1.09
CA LYS A 107 9.93 4.67 1.93
C LYS A 107 11.27 4.18 1.39
N PHE A 108 11.33 2.94 0.93
CA PHE A 108 12.54 2.38 0.32
C PHE A 108 12.86 3.02 -1.04
N VAL A 109 11.81 3.34 -1.81
CA VAL A 109 11.95 4.06 -3.07
C VAL A 109 12.51 5.47 -2.83
N ALA A 110 11.97 6.19 -1.86
CA ALA A 110 12.43 7.50 -1.44
C ALA A 110 13.87 7.47 -0.93
N GLU A 111 14.23 6.52 -0.06
CA GLU A 111 15.61 6.37 0.42
C GLU A 111 16.58 6.09 -0.74
N SER A 112 16.19 5.25 -1.70
CA SER A 112 17.00 4.98 -2.88
C SER A 112 17.19 6.23 -3.74
N LYS A 113 16.16 7.06 -3.91
CA LYS A 113 16.25 8.32 -4.66
C LYS A 113 17.12 9.35 -3.93
N PHE A 114 16.94 9.51 -2.62
CA PHE A 114 17.76 10.40 -1.79
C PHE A 114 19.24 10.06 -1.91
N ARG A 115 19.61 8.78 -1.79
CA ARG A 115 21.02 8.35 -1.87
C ARG A 115 21.66 8.58 -3.25
N LYS A 116 20.87 8.63 -4.33
CA LYS A 116 21.37 8.88 -5.68
C LYS A 116 21.63 10.35 -5.94
N GLU A 117 20.82 11.25 -5.38
CA GLU A 117 20.93 12.70 -5.57
C GLU A 117 20.81 13.47 -4.24
N PRO A 118 21.71 13.25 -3.25
CA PRO A 118 21.54 13.81 -1.90
C PRO A 118 21.42 15.33 -1.89
N GLU A 119 22.30 16.04 -2.61
CA GLU A 119 22.33 17.51 -2.65
C GLU A 119 21.00 18.12 -3.12
N ARG A 120 20.40 17.53 -4.15
CA ARG A 120 19.12 17.97 -4.70
C ARG A 120 18.00 17.82 -3.67
N PHE A 121 17.89 16.64 -3.05
CA PHE A 121 16.83 16.39 -2.07
C PHE A 121 17.06 17.19 -0.78
N VAL A 122 18.30 17.32 -0.30
CA VAL A 122 18.62 18.17 0.87
C VAL A 122 18.14 19.60 0.65
N LYS A 123 18.39 20.19 -0.53
CA LYS A 123 17.92 21.54 -0.86
C LYS A 123 16.39 21.64 -0.84
N LEU A 124 15.69 20.67 -1.44
CA LEU A 124 14.23 20.65 -1.48
C LEU A 124 13.62 20.46 -0.07
N ILE A 125 14.19 19.56 0.74
CA ILE A 125 13.71 19.28 2.10
C ILE A 125 13.91 20.51 3.01
N LYS A 126 15.08 21.15 2.95
CA LYS A 126 15.35 22.39 3.71
C LYS A 126 14.42 23.54 3.33
N ALA A 127 14.06 23.64 2.06
CA ALA A 127 13.08 24.61 1.58
C ALA A 127 11.61 24.24 1.93
N ALA A 128 11.39 23.08 2.55
CA ALA A 128 10.07 22.49 2.77
C ALA A 128 9.21 22.38 1.49
N ASP A 129 9.86 22.23 0.33
CA ASP A 129 9.21 22.22 -0.97
C ASP A 129 8.64 20.83 -1.31
N LYS A 130 7.52 20.49 -0.67
CA LYS A 130 6.83 19.20 -0.88
C LYS A 130 6.48 18.97 -2.35
N LYS A 131 6.12 20.02 -3.09
CA LYS A 131 5.77 19.93 -4.51
C LYS A 131 7.00 19.65 -5.36
N GLY A 132 8.11 20.36 -5.11
CA GLY A 132 9.37 20.09 -5.77
C GLY A 132 9.90 18.68 -5.50
N ILE A 133 9.68 18.15 -4.29
CA ILE A 133 9.97 16.74 -3.97
C ILE A 133 9.08 15.81 -4.80
N GLU A 134 7.77 16.04 -4.82
CA GLU A 134 6.82 15.22 -5.59
C GLU A 134 7.16 15.18 -7.09
N ASP A 135 7.50 16.33 -7.66
CA ASP A 135 7.94 16.46 -9.05
C ASP A 135 9.28 15.72 -9.28
N ALA A 136 10.22 15.82 -8.34
CA ALA A 136 11.51 15.15 -8.42
C ALA A 136 11.41 13.63 -8.35
N ILE A 137 10.46 13.09 -7.59
CA ILE A 137 10.26 11.63 -7.47
C ILE A 137 9.39 11.05 -8.60
N THR A 138 8.71 11.88 -9.38
CA THR A 138 7.74 11.45 -10.40
C THR A 138 8.44 11.08 -11.71
N ASN A 139 8.16 9.88 -12.22
CA ASN A 139 8.55 9.48 -13.57
C ASN A 139 7.33 8.97 -14.34
N ILE A 140 6.73 9.88 -15.13
CA ILE A 140 5.50 9.64 -15.87
C ILE A 140 5.62 8.45 -16.83
N GLN A 141 6.80 8.24 -17.44
CA GLN A 141 7.01 7.14 -18.38
C GLN A 141 7.02 5.79 -17.68
N VAL A 142 7.60 5.72 -16.48
CA VAL A 142 7.56 4.51 -15.63
C VAL A 142 6.13 4.25 -15.16
N GLU A 143 5.40 5.28 -14.72
CA GLU A 143 4.00 5.13 -14.30
C GLU A 143 3.12 4.58 -15.43
N LYS A 144 3.24 5.11 -16.65
CA LYS A 144 2.51 4.59 -17.83
C LYS A 144 2.79 3.11 -18.07
N LYS A 145 4.07 2.71 -18.09
CA LYS A 145 4.48 1.30 -18.26
C LYS A 145 3.94 0.40 -17.14
N VAL A 146 3.88 0.90 -15.91
CA VAL A 146 3.28 0.15 -14.78
C VAL A 146 1.80 -0.11 -15.03
N LEU A 147 1.05 0.90 -15.49
CA LEU A 147 -0.39 0.77 -15.77
C LEU A 147 -0.67 -0.16 -16.97
N GLU A 148 0.12 -0.06 -18.05
CA GLU A 148 0.02 -0.97 -19.20
C GLU A 148 0.27 -2.43 -18.79
N ARG A 149 1.33 -2.67 -18.00
CA ARG A 149 1.64 -4.00 -17.49
C ARG A 149 0.55 -4.51 -16.54
N LEU A 150 -0.02 -3.64 -15.71
CA LEU A 150 -1.09 -4.02 -14.79
C LEU A 150 -2.35 -4.43 -15.55
N ARG A 151 -2.71 -3.68 -16.61
CA ARG A 151 -3.81 -4.03 -17.51
C ARG A 151 -3.62 -5.41 -18.10
N LEU A 152 -2.44 -5.69 -18.65
CA LEU A 152 -2.12 -7.02 -19.21
C LEU A 152 -2.28 -8.12 -18.16
N LYS A 153 -1.72 -7.93 -16.95
CA LYS A 153 -1.84 -8.91 -15.87
C LYS A 153 -3.29 -9.16 -15.45
N ALA A 154 -4.08 -8.10 -15.27
CA ALA A 154 -5.48 -8.23 -14.89
C ALA A 154 -6.28 -8.97 -15.97
N ALA A 155 -6.05 -8.66 -17.25
CA ALA A 155 -6.70 -9.35 -18.36
C ALA A 155 -6.28 -10.83 -18.46
N THR A 156 -5.03 -11.16 -18.17
CA THR A 156 -4.53 -12.54 -18.20
C THR A 156 -5.03 -13.37 -17.00
N TYR A 157 -4.93 -12.84 -15.77
CA TYR A 157 -5.34 -13.59 -14.56
C TYR A 157 -6.87 -13.58 -14.34
N GLY A 158 -7.58 -12.63 -14.95
CA GLY A 158 -9.04 -12.54 -14.88
C GLY A 158 -9.78 -13.54 -15.76
N ARG A 159 -9.09 -14.31 -16.61
CA ARG A 159 -9.71 -15.28 -17.54
C ARG A 159 -9.41 -16.72 -17.13
N ASP A 160 -10.22 -17.65 -17.63
CA ASP A 160 -9.91 -19.07 -17.56
C ASP A 160 -8.93 -19.46 -18.68
N PRO A 161 -7.70 -19.92 -18.37
CA PRO A 161 -6.75 -20.36 -19.39
C PRO A 161 -7.25 -21.55 -20.21
N ALA A 162 -8.16 -22.37 -19.67
CA ALA A 162 -8.72 -23.53 -20.36
C ALA A 162 -9.83 -23.15 -21.35
N ASN A 163 -10.49 -22.00 -21.16
CA ASN A 163 -11.55 -21.48 -22.01
C ASN A 163 -11.31 -19.99 -22.34
N PRO A 164 -10.34 -19.68 -23.22
CA PRO A 164 -9.95 -18.31 -23.53
C PRO A 164 -11.05 -17.51 -24.25
N ASP A 165 -12.02 -18.19 -24.87
CA ASP A 165 -13.17 -17.59 -25.56
C ASP A 165 -14.34 -17.26 -24.60
N ASP A 166 -14.26 -17.65 -23.33
CA ASP A 166 -15.24 -17.22 -22.33
C ASP A 166 -15.10 -15.71 -22.08
N SER A 167 -16.15 -14.98 -22.39
CA SER A 167 -16.21 -13.52 -22.21
C SER A 167 -16.34 -13.09 -20.75
N ASN A 168 -16.56 -14.04 -19.83
CA ASN A 168 -16.69 -13.76 -18.40
C ASN A 168 -15.33 -13.51 -17.74
N SER A 169 -14.91 -12.23 -17.74
CA SER A 169 -13.80 -11.79 -16.90
C SER A 169 -14.19 -11.85 -15.42
N LYS A 170 -13.35 -12.50 -14.60
CA LYS A 170 -13.52 -12.58 -13.13
C LYS A 170 -13.34 -11.24 -12.43
N ILE A 171 -12.70 -10.27 -13.09
CA ILE A 171 -12.42 -8.94 -12.55
C ILE A 171 -12.56 -7.87 -13.63
N ASP A 172 -13.01 -6.69 -13.25
CA ASP A 172 -12.99 -5.52 -14.12
C ASP A 172 -11.54 -5.00 -14.23
N VAL A 173 -10.97 -5.16 -15.42
CA VAL A 173 -9.59 -4.76 -15.74
C VAL A 173 -9.40 -3.25 -15.58
N GLU A 174 -10.38 -2.44 -15.99
CA GLU A 174 -10.29 -0.99 -15.90
C GLU A 174 -10.44 -0.52 -14.45
N ALA A 175 -11.24 -1.21 -13.63
CA ALA A 175 -11.29 -0.95 -12.19
C ALA A 175 -9.91 -1.19 -11.52
N VAL A 176 -9.19 -2.25 -11.90
CA VAL A 176 -7.83 -2.51 -11.39
C VAL A 176 -6.84 -1.42 -11.80
N VAL A 177 -6.89 -0.98 -13.06
CA VAL A 177 -6.03 0.10 -13.56
C VAL A 177 -6.36 1.43 -12.86
N ALA A 178 -7.65 1.74 -12.71
CA ALA A 178 -8.13 2.93 -12.02
C ALA A 178 -7.70 2.95 -10.55
N MET A 179 -7.84 1.83 -9.84
CA MET A 179 -7.34 1.67 -8.47
C MET A 179 -5.85 2.04 -8.38
N TYR A 180 -5.01 1.54 -9.28
CA TYR A 180 -3.58 1.86 -9.22
C TYR A 180 -3.30 3.32 -9.53
N LYS A 181 -3.93 3.85 -10.59
CA LYS A 181 -3.71 5.22 -11.08
C LYS A 181 -4.19 6.27 -10.07
N HIS A 182 -5.37 6.07 -9.50
CA HIS A 182 -6.03 7.06 -8.66
C HIS A 182 -5.82 6.82 -7.16
N ALA A 183 -5.53 5.60 -6.74
CA ALA A 183 -5.34 5.26 -5.32
C ALA A 183 -3.89 4.91 -4.97
N VAL A 184 -3.37 3.81 -5.52
CA VAL A 184 -2.07 3.26 -5.08
C VAL A 184 -0.89 4.19 -5.37
N ILE A 185 -0.77 4.69 -6.61
CA ILE A 185 0.35 5.58 -6.99
C ILE A 185 0.33 6.88 -6.17
N PRO A 186 -0.80 7.62 -6.08
CA PRO A 186 -0.85 8.84 -5.28
C PRO A 186 -0.53 8.62 -3.80
N MET A 187 -1.08 7.58 -3.16
CA MET A 187 -0.76 7.29 -1.75
C MET A 187 0.71 6.91 -1.56
N THR A 188 1.32 6.23 -2.52
CA THR A 188 2.76 5.93 -2.48
C THR A 188 3.60 7.20 -2.55
N LYS A 189 3.22 8.18 -3.39
CA LYS A 189 3.90 9.48 -3.45
C LYS A 189 3.79 10.25 -2.14
N ILE A 190 2.63 10.23 -1.48
CA ILE A 190 2.46 10.83 -0.15
C ILE A 190 3.46 10.20 0.84
N VAL A 191 3.58 8.86 0.87
CA VAL A 191 4.58 8.19 1.71
C VAL A 191 6.00 8.63 1.37
N GLU A 192 6.35 8.70 0.09
CA GLU A 192 7.69 9.14 -0.35
C GLU A 192 8.01 10.56 0.12
N VAL A 193 7.06 11.50 -0.06
CA VAL A 193 7.22 12.90 0.35
C VAL A 193 7.33 13.01 1.88
N GLU A 194 6.41 12.43 2.64
CA GLU A 194 6.44 12.52 4.10
C GLU A 194 7.70 11.87 4.70
N TYR A 195 8.19 10.76 4.09
CA TYR A 195 9.45 10.16 4.49
C TYR A 195 10.64 11.09 4.22
N LEU A 196 10.72 11.71 3.04
CA LEU A 196 11.81 12.62 2.69
C LEU A 196 11.81 13.87 3.58
N MET A 197 10.64 14.36 3.98
CA MET A 197 10.53 15.51 4.88
C MET A 197 11.12 15.25 6.27
N GLN A 198 11.22 14.00 6.70
CA GLN A 198 11.86 13.63 7.97
C GLN A 198 13.34 13.25 7.80
N ARG A 199 13.82 13.12 6.55
CA ARG A 199 15.07 12.41 6.22
C ARG A 199 16.35 13.08 6.74
N LEU A 200 16.32 14.38 7.04
CA LEU A 200 17.51 15.11 7.48
C LEU A 200 17.71 15.11 9.01
N GLN A 201 16.70 14.69 9.79
CA GLN A 201 16.75 14.75 11.25
C GLN A 201 17.89 13.89 11.82
N GLY A 202 18.74 14.43 12.68
CA GLY A 202 19.89 13.71 13.24
C GLY A 202 20.97 13.34 12.21
N THR A 203 21.05 14.06 11.09
CA THR A 203 22.09 13.86 10.04
C THR A 203 22.97 15.08 9.89
N GLU A 204 24.08 14.96 9.17
CA GLU A 204 24.99 16.08 8.86
C GLU A 204 24.33 17.24 8.09
N TRP A 205 23.15 17.02 7.52
CA TRP A 205 22.40 18.02 6.76
C TRP A 205 21.36 18.79 7.60
N GLU A 206 21.15 18.44 8.88
CA GLU A 206 20.12 19.07 9.71
C GLU A 206 20.41 20.54 10.02
N THR A 207 21.67 20.87 10.31
CA THR A 207 22.08 22.20 10.80
C THR A 207 22.85 23.04 9.79
N ASN A 208 23.36 22.40 8.73
CA ASN A 208 23.98 23.09 7.60
C ASN A 208 22.92 23.72 6.69
#